data_AF-A0A9Q1CNT5-F1
#
_entry.id   AF-A0A9Q1CNT5-F1
#
_cell.length_a   1.000
_cell.length_b   1.000
_cell.length_c   1.000
_cell.angle_alpha   90.00
_cell.angle_beta   90.00
_cell.angle_gamma   90.00
#
_symmetry.space_group_name_H-M   'P 1'
#
loop_
_entity.id
_entity.type
_entity.pdbx_description
1 polymer ?
#
loop_
_entity_poly.entity_id
_entity_poly.type
_entity_poly.pdbx_seq_one_letter_code
_entity_poly.pdbx_strand_id
1 'polypeptide(L)'
;MHLKSTYVGSLLKVTVTCSCGHEVIEWESQPKIGRAPVGNLIGAAAILLSGNTFKNVAQVTNLMGVQFFSETVFYDIQRNLLLPAVNNYYINESQSDIENFQGQSLWLSGDGRCDSPGYNAKYCSYSMMEMSSQQIITFDLVQVSQASSSVGMEKVGFVNCMGKMADAGLSVGVMATDRHVGIWEVLEDYKEVDHEFDIWHLTKSIGKKLTSKARLKGNEELGPWVNSIKNHLWWSAQNCGGNYLLVEMWTSIVHHVSNVHEWNSSDLFHKCAHVPLPENVERSKKWLTPGSKPHQALSEIVFDKRLLKDLKHVTKACHTGNLEVFHNVLLKYCPKRLHFSYPVMQARLQLAVLDHNHNVGREQAVVQRSSVRSAPEGTKRWRYAYSKAAKEWLSKPVMERKDYGYLKELMVDVLRIKEGTFQPQVSALPDIPPNIAPIPRPPVTELQDKAKSRFVK
;
A
#
# COMPACT_ATOMS: atom_id res chain seq x y z
N MET A 1 17.50 42.76 -40.84
CA MET A 1 16.50 42.09 -39.97
C MET A 1 17.21 41.62 -38.71
N HIS A 2 16.63 41.88 -37.55
CA HIS A 2 17.13 41.43 -36.26
C HIS A 2 16.16 40.38 -35.71
N LEU A 3 16.71 39.24 -35.26
CA LEU A 3 15.96 38.17 -34.61
C LEU A 3 16.20 38.26 -33.10
N LYS A 4 15.12 38.31 -32.33
CA LYS A 4 15.17 38.25 -30.86
C LYS A 4 14.39 37.03 -30.38
N SER A 5 15.06 36.15 -29.65
CA SER A 5 14.42 35.04 -28.94
C SER A 5 14.23 35.39 -27.47
N THR A 6 13.07 35.02 -26.93
CA THR A 6 12.73 35.16 -25.50
C THR A 6 12.06 33.88 -25.02
N TYR A 7 12.24 33.56 -23.74
CA TYR A 7 11.71 32.34 -23.14
C TYR A 7 10.75 32.67 -22.00
N VAL A 8 9.62 31.97 -21.95
CA VAL A 8 8.65 32.02 -20.84
C VAL A 8 8.39 30.61 -20.34
N GLY A 9 9.22 30.13 -19.41
CA GLY A 9 9.26 28.72 -19.04
C GLY A 9 9.63 27.86 -20.24
N SER A 10 8.73 26.97 -20.66
CA SER A 10 8.94 26.13 -21.85
C SER A 10 8.64 26.81 -23.19
N LEU A 11 8.05 28.02 -23.21
CA LEU A 11 7.71 28.73 -24.46
C LEU A 11 8.92 29.47 -25.02
N LEU A 12 9.24 29.22 -26.29
CA LEU A 12 10.11 30.07 -27.09
C LEU A 12 9.25 31.04 -27.90
N LYS A 13 9.48 32.34 -27.71
CA LYS A 13 8.91 33.41 -28.52
C LYS A 13 10.01 34.04 -29.36
N VAL A 14 9.81 34.09 -30.67
CA VAL A 14 10.73 34.68 -31.66
C VAL A 14 10.06 35.91 -32.25
N THR A 15 10.70 37.06 -32.09
CA THR A 15 10.31 38.32 -32.69
C THR A 15 11.31 38.69 -33.79
N VAL A 16 10.81 38.99 -34.99
CA VAL A 16 11.60 39.51 -36.11
C VAL A 16 11.36 41.00 -36.26
N THR A 17 12.42 41.78 -36.21
CA THR A 17 12.38 43.24 -36.38
C THR A 17 13.09 43.64 -37.68
N CYS A 18 12.49 44.50 -38.48
CA CYS A 18 13.14 45.01 -39.69
C CYS A 18 14.30 45.96 -39.36
N SER A 19 15.11 46.30 -40.35
CA SER A 19 16.24 47.22 -40.20
C SER A 19 15.81 48.63 -39.76
N CYS A 20 14.55 49.00 -40.00
CA CYS A 20 13.95 50.27 -39.61
C CYS A 20 13.22 50.22 -38.25
N GLY A 21 13.30 49.11 -37.51
CA GLY A 21 12.73 48.98 -36.17
C GLY A 21 11.27 48.50 -36.10
N HIS A 22 10.60 48.21 -37.22
CA HIS A 22 9.25 47.65 -37.21
C HIS A 22 9.26 46.17 -36.81
N GLU A 23 8.35 45.77 -35.92
CA GLU A 23 8.09 44.36 -35.60
C GLU A 23 7.32 43.73 -36.77
N VAL A 24 7.90 42.71 -37.39
CA VAL A 24 7.41 42.13 -38.66
C VAL A 24 6.68 40.82 -38.42
N ILE A 25 7.20 39.97 -37.52
CA ILE A 25 6.65 38.65 -37.22
C ILE A 25 6.87 38.33 -35.75
N GLU A 26 5.81 37.88 -35.08
CA GLU A 26 5.85 37.23 -33.78
C GLU A 26 5.47 35.76 -33.97
N TRP A 27 6.37 34.84 -33.58
CA TRP A 27 6.12 33.40 -33.60
C TRP A 27 6.33 32.80 -32.21
N GLU A 28 5.42 31.92 -31.81
CA GLU A 28 5.45 31.21 -30.54
C GLU A 28 5.53 29.71 -30.78
N SER A 29 6.40 29.02 -30.05
CA SER A 29 6.64 27.57 -30.23
C SER A 29 5.49 26.69 -29.77
N GLN A 30 4.49 27.26 -29.10
CA GLN A 30 3.34 26.54 -28.53
C GLN A 30 2.19 27.51 -28.22
N PRO A 31 0.94 27.03 -28.17
CA PRO A 31 -0.20 27.84 -27.78
C PRO A 31 -0.16 28.25 -26.29
N LYS A 32 -1.02 29.20 -25.95
CA LYS A 32 -1.26 29.68 -24.58
C LYS A 32 -2.75 29.55 -24.23
N ILE A 33 -3.03 29.28 -22.97
CA ILE A 33 -4.37 29.44 -22.39
C ILE A 33 -4.33 30.69 -21.49
N GLY A 34 -5.00 31.75 -21.94
CA GLY A 34 -4.77 33.10 -21.42
C GLY A 34 -3.30 33.49 -21.59
N ARG A 35 -2.61 33.73 -20.47
CA ARG A 35 -1.16 34.05 -20.46
C ARG A 35 -0.24 32.86 -20.19
N ALA A 36 -0.80 31.66 -19.93
CA ALA A 36 -0.01 30.50 -19.55
C ALA A 36 0.36 29.66 -20.78
N PRO A 37 1.65 29.42 -21.06
CA PRO A 37 2.07 28.44 -22.05
C PRO A 37 1.52 27.05 -21.74
N VAL A 38 0.94 26.37 -22.73
CA VAL A 38 0.33 25.04 -22.54
C VAL A 38 1.35 24.02 -22.02
N GLY A 39 2.58 24.08 -22.51
CA GLY A 39 3.74 23.28 -22.09
C GLY A 39 4.06 23.36 -20.60
N ASN A 40 3.82 24.52 -19.98
CA ASN A 40 4.00 24.67 -18.53
C ASN A 40 2.89 23.93 -17.78
N LEU A 41 1.65 23.99 -18.25
CA LEU A 41 0.49 23.32 -17.66
C LEU A 41 0.64 21.79 -17.76
N ILE A 42 0.87 21.28 -18.98
CA ILE A 42 1.03 19.84 -19.22
C ILE A 42 2.32 19.29 -18.59
N GLY A 43 3.39 20.08 -18.56
CA GLY A 43 4.64 19.70 -17.91
C GLY A 43 4.46 19.58 -16.39
N ALA A 44 3.80 20.55 -15.75
CA ALA A 44 3.50 20.48 -14.32
C ALA A 44 2.57 19.31 -14.00
N ALA A 45 1.53 19.08 -14.82
CA ALA A 45 0.64 17.94 -14.69
C ALA A 45 1.42 16.61 -14.80
N ALA A 46 2.25 16.44 -15.85
CA ALA A 46 3.04 15.23 -16.06
C ALA A 46 3.98 14.92 -14.87
N ILE A 47 4.58 15.93 -14.25
CA ILE A 47 5.41 15.75 -13.05
C ILE A 47 4.58 15.15 -11.90
N LEU A 48 3.44 15.76 -11.56
CA LEU A 48 2.63 15.31 -10.42
C LEU A 48 1.98 13.95 -10.68
N LEU A 49 1.32 13.80 -11.84
CA LEU A 49 0.55 12.62 -12.23
C LEU A 49 1.40 11.36 -12.39
N SER A 50 2.70 11.53 -12.73
CA SER A 50 3.65 10.41 -12.77
C SER A 50 4.27 10.06 -11.41
N GLY A 51 3.95 10.83 -10.35
CA GLY A 51 4.51 10.67 -9.01
C GLY A 51 5.85 11.37 -8.78
N ASN A 52 6.40 12.05 -9.80
CA ASN A 52 7.68 12.76 -9.71
C ASN A 52 7.61 14.04 -8.87
N THR A 53 8.78 14.64 -8.60
CA THR A 53 8.91 15.97 -8.00
C THR A 53 9.48 16.95 -9.00
N PHE A 54 9.11 18.22 -8.83
CA PHE A 54 9.66 19.31 -9.65
C PHE A 54 11.18 19.30 -9.64
N LYS A 55 11.80 19.21 -8.45
CA LYS A 55 13.27 19.23 -8.30
C LYS A 55 13.97 18.15 -9.10
N ASN A 56 13.44 16.92 -9.10
CA ASN A 56 14.04 15.82 -9.86
C ASN A 56 13.95 16.08 -11.37
N VAL A 57 12.78 16.51 -11.86
CA VAL A 57 12.59 16.76 -13.30
C VAL A 57 13.36 18.00 -13.76
N ALA A 58 13.36 19.07 -12.98
CA ALA A 58 14.13 20.28 -13.24
C ALA A 58 15.64 20.00 -13.29
N GLN A 59 16.14 19.09 -12.44
CA GLN A 59 17.54 18.65 -12.51
C GLN A 59 17.85 17.94 -13.83
N VAL A 60 16.95 17.04 -14.27
CA VAL A 60 17.10 16.34 -15.55
C VAL A 60 17.10 17.34 -16.72
N THR A 61 16.15 18.27 -16.76
CA THR A 61 16.06 19.26 -17.85
C THR A 61 17.27 20.20 -17.86
N ASN A 62 17.76 20.60 -16.69
CA ASN A 62 18.97 21.42 -16.57
C ASN A 62 20.22 20.70 -17.11
N LEU A 63 20.39 19.42 -16.79
CA LEU A 63 21.50 18.61 -17.32
C LEU A 63 21.44 18.45 -18.85
N MET A 64 20.23 18.43 -19.42
CA MET A 64 20.03 18.38 -20.87
C MET A 64 20.13 19.74 -21.56
N GLY A 65 20.20 20.85 -20.81
CA GLY A 65 20.11 22.20 -21.38
C GLY A 65 18.72 22.56 -21.93
N VAL A 66 17.66 21.88 -21.46
CA VAL A 66 16.28 22.13 -21.90
C VAL A 66 15.63 23.21 -21.04
N GLN A 67 15.08 24.24 -21.69
CA GLN A 67 14.35 25.31 -21.01
C GLN A 67 13.11 24.78 -20.29
N PHE A 68 12.94 25.20 -19.04
CA PHE A 68 11.92 24.67 -18.14
C PHE A 68 11.30 25.80 -17.31
N PHE A 69 10.05 25.63 -16.87
CA PHE A 69 9.41 26.61 -16.00
C PHE A 69 9.97 26.55 -14.58
N SER A 70 9.82 27.65 -13.83
CA SER A 70 10.37 27.78 -12.48
C SER A 70 9.57 27.00 -11.43
N GLU A 71 10.21 26.78 -10.27
CA GLU A 71 9.57 26.12 -9.12
C GLU A 71 8.32 26.88 -8.64
N THR A 72 8.35 28.21 -8.68
CA THR A 72 7.18 29.05 -8.36
C THR A 72 6.01 28.76 -9.30
N VAL A 73 6.25 28.72 -10.61
CA VAL A 73 5.22 28.41 -11.61
C VAL A 73 4.66 27.00 -11.40
N PHE A 74 5.50 26.03 -11.05
CA PHE A 74 5.05 24.67 -10.72
C PHE A 74 4.08 24.67 -9.55
N TYR A 75 4.44 25.29 -8.41
CA TYR A 75 3.59 25.27 -7.22
C TYR A 75 2.31 26.09 -7.38
N ASP A 76 2.31 27.15 -8.19
CA ASP A 76 1.10 27.89 -8.54
C ASP A 76 0.15 27.05 -9.39
N ILE A 77 0.66 26.35 -10.41
CA ILE A 77 -0.13 25.40 -11.21
C ILE A 77 -0.64 24.24 -10.33
N GLN A 78 0.23 23.69 -9.48
CA GLN A 78 -0.13 22.60 -8.58
C GLN A 78 -1.29 23.01 -7.69
N ARG A 79 -1.15 24.10 -6.95
CA ARG A 79 -2.14 24.55 -5.96
C ARG A 79 -3.49 24.87 -6.60
N ASN A 80 -3.47 25.60 -7.72
CA ASN A 80 -4.69 26.20 -8.26
C ASN A 80 -5.38 25.32 -9.32
N LEU A 81 -4.66 24.38 -9.95
CA LEU A 81 -5.19 23.58 -11.06
C LEU A 81 -5.06 22.08 -10.78
N LEU A 82 -3.86 21.59 -10.40
CA LEU A 82 -3.62 20.14 -10.30
C LEU A 82 -4.29 19.51 -9.08
N LEU A 83 -4.17 20.11 -7.89
CA LEU A 83 -4.78 19.54 -6.68
C LEU A 83 -6.32 19.48 -6.82
N PRO A 84 -7.01 20.53 -7.31
CA PRO A 84 -8.45 20.45 -7.59
C PRO A 84 -8.80 19.39 -8.64
N ALA A 85 -8.06 19.28 -9.75
CA ALA A 85 -8.31 18.29 -10.79
C ALA A 85 -8.23 16.85 -10.26
N VAL A 86 -7.15 16.55 -9.52
CA VAL A 86 -6.94 15.22 -8.92
C VAL A 86 -8.04 14.90 -7.90
N ASN A 87 -8.40 15.88 -7.07
CA ASN A 87 -9.42 15.69 -6.05
C ASN A 87 -10.79 15.41 -6.67
N ASN A 88 -11.19 16.19 -7.68
CA ASN A 88 -12.43 15.99 -8.42
C ASN A 88 -12.49 14.61 -9.07
N TYR A 89 -11.43 14.20 -9.79
CA TYR A 89 -11.39 12.89 -10.44
C TYR A 89 -11.52 11.76 -9.42
N TYR A 90 -10.83 11.87 -8.29
CA TYR A 90 -10.95 10.91 -7.20
C TYR A 90 -12.36 10.85 -6.60
N ILE A 91 -13.02 11.99 -6.39
CA ILE A 91 -14.41 12.01 -5.88
C ILE A 91 -15.33 11.27 -6.84
N ASN A 92 -15.23 11.55 -8.14
CA ASN A 92 -16.08 10.92 -9.15
C ASN A 92 -15.87 9.40 -9.21
N GLU A 93 -14.62 8.94 -9.24
CA GLU A 93 -14.29 7.51 -9.23
C GLU A 93 -14.75 6.85 -7.91
N SER A 94 -14.51 7.51 -6.77
CA SER A 94 -14.94 7.01 -5.47
C SER A 94 -16.46 6.90 -5.37
N GLN A 95 -17.22 7.81 -5.98
CA GLN A 95 -18.67 7.76 -6.00
C GLN A 95 -19.17 6.59 -6.86
N SER A 96 -18.57 6.38 -8.04
CA SER A 96 -18.82 5.21 -8.89
C SER A 96 -18.52 3.90 -8.15
N ASP A 97 -17.38 3.83 -7.44
CA ASP A 97 -17.03 2.67 -6.61
C ASP A 97 -18.07 2.45 -5.48
N ILE A 98 -18.47 3.50 -4.77
CA ILE A 98 -19.53 3.42 -3.74
C ILE A 98 -20.83 2.85 -4.33
N GLU A 99 -21.28 3.36 -5.47
CA GLU A 99 -22.49 2.89 -6.16
C GLU A 99 -22.38 1.40 -6.54
N ASN A 100 -21.21 0.94 -6.98
CA ASN A 100 -20.97 -0.46 -7.32
C ASN A 100 -21.06 -1.39 -6.10
N PHE A 101 -20.68 -0.90 -4.91
CA PHE A 101 -20.67 -1.68 -3.67
C PHE A 101 -21.95 -1.52 -2.83
N GLN A 102 -22.88 -0.65 -3.23
CA GLN A 102 -24.15 -0.46 -2.54
C GLN A 102 -24.96 -1.76 -2.43
N GLY A 103 -25.59 -1.96 -1.27
CA GLY A 103 -26.36 -3.16 -0.96
C GLY A 103 -25.54 -4.44 -0.74
N GLN A 104 -24.22 -4.41 -0.91
CA GLN A 104 -23.35 -5.55 -0.64
C GLN A 104 -22.86 -5.53 0.82
N SER A 105 -22.63 -6.71 1.40
CA SER A 105 -21.95 -6.88 2.69
C SER A 105 -20.46 -7.06 2.43
N LEU A 106 -19.69 -5.99 2.57
CA LEU A 106 -18.29 -5.95 2.13
C LEU A 106 -17.35 -6.72 3.06
N TRP A 107 -16.37 -7.37 2.45
CA TRP A 107 -15.23 -7.97 3.13
C TRP A 107 -14.02 -7.08 2.91
N LEU A 108 -13.62 -6.37 3.95
CA LEU A 108 -12.59 -5.36 3.87
C LEU A 108 -11.32 -5.83 4.58
N SER A 109 -10.19 -5.35 4.11
CA SER A 109 -8.92 -5.38 4.82
C SER A 109 -8.44 -3.95 5.03
N GLY A 110 -7.77 -3.68 6.15
CA GLY A 110 -7.28 -2.34 6.47
C GLY A 110 -5.89 -2.34 7.10
N ASP A 111 -5.07 -1.37 6.69
CA ASP A 111 -3.70 -1.20 7.17
C ASP A 111 -3.28 0.28 7.13
N GLY A 112 -2.41 0.66 8.09
CA GLY A 112 -1.86 1.99 8.24
C GLY A 112 -0.41 2.09 7.75
N ARG A 113 -0.07 3.23 7.13
CA ARG A 113 1.31 3.51 6.70
C ARG A 113 1.76 4.91 7.07
N CYS A 114 2.79 4.96 7.91
CA CYS A 114 3.48 6.21 8.24
C CYS A 114 4.45 6.69 7.15
N ASP A 115 4.59 8.02 7.05
CA ASP A 115 5.47 8.71 6.09
C ASP A 115 6.96 8.55 6.41
N SER A 116 7.33 8.38 7.68
CA SER A 116 8.69 8.07 8.12
C SER A 116 8.72 6.98 9.19
N PRO A 117 9.84 6.26 9.36
CA PRO A 117 9.98 5.27 10.43
C PRO A 117 10.21 5.90 11.80
N GLY A 118 9.74 5.24 12.85
CA GLY A 118 9.97 5.62 14.25
C GLY A 118 9.03 6.72 14.76
N TYR A 119 9.36 7.31 15.92
CA TYR A 119 8.54 8.33 16.61
C TYR A 119 8.51 9.71 15.93
N ASN A 120 9.04 9.84 14.71
CA ASN A 120 9.14 11.10 13.96
C ASN A 120 8.12 11.21 12.81
N ALA A 121 7.20 10.23 12.69
CA ALA A 121 6.17 10.25 11.65
C ALA A 121 5.28 11.48 11.79
N LYS A 122 5.14 12.25 10.71
CA LYS A 122 4.25 13.41 10.64
C LYS A 122 2.86 12.98 10.17
N TYR A 123 2.81 12.03 9.25
CA TYR A 123 1.57 11.56 8.65
C TYR A 123 1.44 10.04 8.72
N CYS A 124 0.22 9.56 8.93
CA CYS A 124 -0.20 8.18 8.70
C CYS A 124 -1.34 8.17 7.68
N SER A 125 -1.22 7.37 6.63
CA SER A 125 -2.34 7.06 5.75
C SER A 125 -2.92 5.71 6.11
N TYR A 126 -4.21 5.65 6.46
CA TYR A 126 -4.95 4.40 6.64
C TYR A 126 -5.75 4.10 5.38
N SER A 127 -5.76 2.86 4.91
CA SER A 127 -6.49 2.49 3.68
C SER A 127 -7.31 1.23 3.90
N MET A 128 -8.52 1.21 3.33
CA MET A 128 -9.42 0.05 3.33
C MET A 128 -9.59 -0.50 1.91
N MET A 129 -9.35 -1.79 1.76
CA MET A 129 -9.42 -2.53 0.51
C MET A 129 -10.51 -3.58 0.58
N GLU A 130 -11.39 -3.63 -0.42
CA GLU A 130 -12.32 -4.76 -0.59
C GLU A 130 -11.53 -5.98 -1.09
N MET A 131 -11.65 -7.10 -0.37
CA MET A 131 -10.71 -8.21 -0.48
C MET A 131 -10.81 -8.98 -1.80
N SER A 132 -12.01 -9.05 -2.40
CA SER A 132 -12.26 -9.82 -3.64
C SER A 132 -11.77 -9.06 -4.88
N SER A 133 -12.27 -7.85 -5.08
CA SER A 133 -11.92 -6.91 -6.16
C SER A 133 -10.50 -6.36 -6.00
N GLN A 134 -10.00 -6.33 -4.76
CA GLN A 134 -8.74 -5.70 -4.37
C GLN A 134 -8.72 -4.18 -4.62
N GLN A 135 -9.88 -3.55 -4.79
CA GLN A 135 -10.00 -2.10 -4.93
C GLN A 135 -9.86 -1.42 -3.56
N ILE A 136 -9.17 -0.27 -3.53
CA ILE A 136 -9.19 0.61 -2.36
C ILE A 136 -10.51 1.39 -2.39
N ILE A 137 -11.34 1.19 -1.37
CA ILE A 137 -12.65 1.84 -1.26
C ILE A 137 -12.52 3.22 -0.64
N THR A 138 -11.73 3.31 0.42
CA THR A 138 -11.53 4.57 1.14
C THR A 138 -10.16 4.62 1.79
N PHE A 139 -9.70 5.83 2.07
CA PHE A 139 -8.51 6.08 2.85
C PHE A 139 -8.68 7.33 3.72
N ASP A 140 -7.82 7.46 4.71
CA ASP A 140 -7.71 8.67 5.52
C ASP A 140 -6.24 9.08 5.70
N LEU A 141 -5.99 10.38 5.69
CA LEU A 141 -4.68 10.96 5.95
C LEU A 141 -4.71 11.68 7.30
N VAL A 142 -3.98 11.14 8.27
CA VAL A 142 -3.91 11.69 9.62
C VAL A 142 -2.56 12.39 9.81
N GLN A 143 -2.56 13.65 10.21
CA GLN A 143 -1.38 14.31 10.77
C GLN A 143 -1.28 14.02 12.27
N VAL A 144 -0.06 13.85 12.79
CA VAL A 144 0.17 13.54 14.21
C VAL A 144 -0.48 14.52 15.20
N SER A 145 -0.74 15.78 14.81
CA SER A 145 -1.47 16.76 15.63
C SER A 145 -2.95 16.41 15.86
N GLN A 146 -3.51 15.53 15.03
CA GLN A 146 -4.88 15.01 15.17
C GLN A 146 -4.94 13.76 16.06
N ALA A 147 -3.79 13.27 16.53
CA ALA A 147 -3.67 12.10 17.38
C ALA A 147 -2.85 12.41 18.63
N SER A 148 -2.94 11.54 19.64
CA SER A 148 -2.12 11.68 20.85
C SER A 148 -0.64 11.35 20.61
N SER A 149 -0.33 10.57 19.57
CA SER A 149 1.02 10.13 19.21
C SER A 149 1.08 9.62 17.77
N SER A 150 2.29 9.38 17.27
CA SER A 150 2.49 8.76 15.96
C SER A 150 1.91 7.35 15.86
N VAL A 151 1.80 6.63 16.99
CA VAL A 151 1.18 5.29 17.06
C VAL A 151 -0.35 5.40 17.05
N GLY A 152 -0.91 6.44 17.65
CA GLY A 152 -2.36 6.67 17.70
C GLY A 152 -2.98 7.06 16.36
N MET A 153 -2.19 7.54 15.39
CA MET A 153 -2.71 7.98 14.09
C MET A 153 -3.42 6.87 13.32
N GLU A 154 -2.98 5.62 13.45
CA GLU A 154 -3.59 4.49 12.75
C GLU A 154 -5.03 4.24 13.22
N LYS A 155 -5.26 4.28 14.55
CA LYS A 155 -6.60 4.18 15.15
C LYS A 155 -7.52 5.30 14.65
N VAL A 156 -7.02 6.54 14.61
CA VAL A 156 -7.78 7.70 14.10
C VAL A 156 -8.15 7.50 12.63
N GLY A 157 -7.20 7.07 11.80
CA GLY A 157 -7.44 6.84 10.38
C GLY A 157 -8.45 5.72 10.13
N PHE A 158 -8.38 4.64 10.91
CA PHE A 158 -9.37 3.56 10.88
C PHE A 158 -10.78 4.05 11.22
N VAL A 159 -10.95 4.78 12.32
CA VAL A 159 -12.24 5.35 12.74
C VAL A 159 -12.81 6.28 11.67
N ASN A 160 -11.98 7.15 11.11
CA ASN A 160 -12.40 8.06 10.04
C ASN A 160 -12.83 7.29 8.78
N CYS A 161 -12.15 6.20 8.44
CA CYS A 161 -12.56 5.36 7.31
C CYS A 161 -13.88 4.63 7.58
N MET A 162 -14.09 4.06 8.78
CA MET A 162 -15.37 3.46 9.16
C MET A 162 -16.52 4.47 9.08
N GLY A 163 -16.29 5.70 9.54
CA GLY A 163 -17.24 6.81 9.41
C GLY A 163 -17.59 7.12 7.95
N LYS A 164 -16.58 7.24 7.07
CA LYS A 164 -16.81 7.44 5.63
C LYS A 164 -17.61 6.31 4.99
N MET A 165 -17.38 5.06 5.40
CA MET A 165 -18.15 3.91 4.91
C MET A 165 -19.61 4.01 5.34
N ALA A 166 -19.87 4.36 6.60
CA ALA A 166 -21.21 4.55 7.13
C ALA A 166 -21.95 5.73 6.46
N ASP A 167 -21.28 6.87 6.30
CA ASP A 167 -21.82 8.06 5.63
C ASP A 167 -22.17 7.78 4.16
N ALA A 168 -21.36 6.93 3.50
CA ALA A 168 -21.61 6.46 2.15
C ALA A 168 -22.68 5.36 2.06
N GLY A 169 -23.23 4.90 3.18
CA GLY A 169 -24.24 3.83 3.24
C GLY A 169 -23.70 2.45 2.88
N LEU A 170 -22.39 2.20 3.01
CA LEU A 170 -21.77 0.91 2.71
C LEU A 170 -21.76 0.01 3.95
N SER A 171 -22.19 -1.24 3.79
CA SER A 171 -22.22 -2.22 4.86
C SER A 171 -20.89 -2.98 4.95
N VAL A 172 -20.27 -2.97 6.13
CA VAL A 172 -19.05 -3.73 6.42
C VAL A 172 -19.46 -5.02 7.12
N GLY A 173 -19.34 -6.16 6.44
CA GLY A 173 -19.64 -7.47 7.02
C GLY A 173 -18.43 -8.12 7.69
N VAL A 174 -17.24 -7.97 7.09
CA VAL A 174 -15.99 -8.50 7.61
C VAL A 174 -14.92 -7.42 7.55
N MET A 175 -14.17 -7.25 8.63
CA MET A 175 -13.02 -6.36 8.69
C MET A 175 -11.77 -7.14 9.09
N ALA A 176 -10.80 -7.24 8.17
CA ALA A 176 -9.53 -7.91 8.37
C ALA A 176 -8.42 -6.91 8.71
N THR A 177 -7.77 -7.06 9.86
CA THR A 177 -6.70 -6.14 10.29
C THR A 177 -5.52 -6.90 10.88
N ASP A 178 -4.39 -6.20 11.05
CA ASP A 178 -3.35 -6.66 11.95
C ASP A 178 -3.86 -6.74 13.40
N ARG A 179 -3.09 -7.40 14.28
CA ARG A 179 -3.38 -7.51 15.73
C ARG A 179 -3.06 -6.19 16.47
N HIS A 180 -3.63 -5.09 15.99
CA HIS A 180 -3.48 -3.76 16.57
C HIS A 180 -4.54 -3.53 17.66
N VAL A 181 -4.10 -3.49 18.92
CA VAL A 181 -4.98 -3.41 20.12
C VAL A 181 -5.97 -2.26 20.02
N GLY A 182 -5.52 -1.07 19.60
CA GLY A 182 -6.40 0.10 19.53
C GLY A 182 -7.46 0.05 18.44
N ILE A 183 -7.30 -0.79 17.40
CA ILE A 183 -8.33 -1.01 16.36
C ILE A 183 -9.29 -2.09 16.84
N TRP A 184 -8.76 -3.15 17.45
CA TRP A 184 -9.59 -4.20 18.06
C TRP A 184 -10.57 -3.61 19.08
N GLU A 185 -10.11 -2.74 19.98
CA GLU A 185 -11.00 -2.03 20.94
C GLU A 185 -12.12 -1.24 20.25
N VAL A 186 -11.85 -0.63 19.09
CA VAL A 186 -12.87 0.12 18.35
C VAL A 186 -13.88 -0.82 17.71
N LEU A 187 -13.42 -1.94 17.14
CA LEU A 187 -14.29 -2.92 16.50
C LEU A 187 -15.23 -3.63 17.48
N GLU A 188 -14.93 -3.64 18.78
CA GLU A 188 -15.88 -4.15 19.80
C GLU A 188 -17.19 -3.36 19.85
N ASP A 189 -17.19 -2.10 19.41
CA ASP A 189 -18.39 -1.26 19.31
C ASP A 189 -19.22 -1.57 18.04
N TYR A 190 -18.64 -2.25 17.03
CA TYR A 190 -19.29 -2.61 15.76
C TYR A 190 -19.70 -4.09 15.77
N LYS A 191 -20.76 -4.42 16.49
CA LYS A 191 -21.17 -5.81 16.77
C LYS A 191 -21.62 -6.60 15.53
N GLU A 192 -22.02 -5.90 14.49
CA GLU A 192 -22.41 -6.43 13.18
C GLU A 192 -21.21 -6.76 12.29
N VAL A 193 -20.02 -6.23 12.60
CA VAL A 193 -18.79 -6.45 11.84
C VAL A 193 -18.08 -7.67 12.40
N ASP A 194 -17.85 -8.67 11.57
CA ASP A 194 -17.00 -9.80 11.94
C ASP A 194 -15.52 -9.41 11.82
N HIS A 195 -14.83 -9.31 12.96
CA HIS A 195 -13.43 -8.94 13.02
C HIS A 195 -12.52 -10.14 12.84
N GLU A 196 -11.74 -10.13 11.76
CA GLU A 196 -10.72 -11.12 11.47
C GLU A 196 -9.29 -10.53 11.60
N PHE A 197 -8.37 -11.32 12.11
CA PHE A 197 -6.95 -11.03 12.12
C PHE A 197 -6.27 -11.55 10.86
N ASP A 198 -5.24 -10.83 10.45
CA ASP A 198 -4.36 -11.26 9.37
C ASP A 198 -3.65 -12.61 9.70
N ILE A 199 -4.09 -13.67 9.02
CA ILE A 199 -3.53 -15.01 9.18
C ILE A 199 -2.09 -15.12 8.68
N TRP A 200 -1.70 -14.32 7.68
CA TRP A 200 -0.35 -14.31 7.15
C TRP A 200 0.64 -13.79 8.19
N HIS A 201 0.34 -12.66 8.82
CA HIS A 201 1.12 -12.10 9.93
C HIS A 201 1.15 -13.05 11.14
N LEU A 202 0.02 -13.68 11.48
CA LEU A 202 -0.04 -14.69 12.55
C LEU A 202 0.87 -15.89 12.25
N THR A 203 0.75 -16.47 11.06
CA THR A 203 1.55 -17.62 10.61
C THR A 203 3.05 -17.28 10.58
N LYS A 204 3.40 -16.07 10.13
CA LYS A 204 4.77 -15.55 10.14
C LYS A 204 5.32 -15.43 11.56
N SER A 205 4.51 -14.94 12.50
CA SER A 205 4.88 -14.85 13.92
C SER A 205 5.13 -16.25 14.51
N ILE A 206 4.25 -17.21 14.24
CA ILE A 206 4.40 -18.61 14.70
C ILE A 206 5.65 -19.25 14.10
N GLY A 207 5.87 -19.08 12.80
CA GLY A 207 7.07 -19.58 12.12
C GLY A 207 8.37 -19.06 12.75
N LYS A 208 8.40 -17.78 13.15
CA LYS A 208 9.55 -17.20 13.87
C LYS A 208 9.75 -17.85 15.25
N LYS A 209 8.66 -18.04 16.03
CA LYS A 209 8.72 -18.71 17.34
C LYS A 209 9.24 -20.15 17.21
N LEU A 210 8.71 -20.93 16.26
CA LEU A 210 9.13 -22.30 15.99
C LEU A 210 10.60 -22.36 15.55
N THR A 211 11.01 -21.50 14.62
CA THR A 211 12.41 -21.44 14.16
C THR A 211 13.36 -21.08 15.30
N SER A 212 12.94 -20.18 16.21
CA SER A 212 13.73 -19.84 17.39
C SER A 212 13.88 -21.03 18.32
N LYS A 213 12.79 -21.77 18.60
CA LYS A 213 12.83 -22.96 19.45
C LYS A 213 13.65 -24.10 18.85
N ALA A 214 13.57 -24.29 17.53
CA ALA A 214 14.32 -25.32 16.81
C ALA A 214 15.85 -25.10 16.83
N ARG A 215 16.31 -23.87 17.12
CA ARG A 215 17.74 -23.54 17.26
C ARG A 215 18.29 -23.81 18.66
N LEU A 216 17.43 -24.12 19.63
CA LEU A 216 17.86 -24.47 20.98
C LEU A 216 18.40 -25.91 20.99
N LYS A 217 19.46 -26.14 21.78
CA LYS A 217 20.09 -27.44 21.91
C LYS A 217 19.08 -28.50 22.35
N GLY A 218 18.96 -29.58 21.58
CA GLY A 218 18.04 -30.68 21.82
C GLY A 218 16.65 -30.50 21.20
N ASN A 219 16.40 -29.43 20.43
CA ASN A 219 15.14 -29.18 19.70
C ASN A 219 15.30 -29.23 18.17
N GLU A 220 16.45 -29.68 17.67
CA GLU A 220 16.84 -29.57 16.26
C GLU A 220 15.85 -30.29 15.33
N GLU A 221 15.21 -31.36 15.81
CA GLU A 221 14.19 -32.14 15.10
C GLU A 221 12.90 -31.36 14.82
N LEU A 222 12.65 -30.25 15.52
CA LEU A 222 11.51 -29.37 15.24
C LEU A 222 11.70 -28.59 13.94
N GLY A 223 12.95 -28.33 13.53
CA GLY A 223 13.28 -27.49 12.37
C GLY A 223 12.62 -27.96 11.06
N PRO A 224 12.73 -29.25 10.68
CA PRO A 224 12.06 -29.80 9.50
C PRO A 224 10.53 -29.63 9.46
N TRP A 225 9.87 -29.54 10.62
CA TRP A 225 8.41 -29.44 10.71
C TRP A 225 7.86 -28.02 10.60
N VAL A 226 8.69 -26.98 10.70
CA VAL A 226 8.25 -25.57 10.76
C VAL A 226 7.33 -25.21 9.59
N ASN A 227 7.67 -25.59 8.37
CA ASN A 227 6.85 -25.27 7.20
C ASN A 227 5.55 -26.08 7.17
N SER A 228 5.57 -27.37 7.54
CA SER A 228 4.37 -28.19 7.65
C SER A 228 3.39 -27.64 8.68
N ILE A 229 3.88 -27.20 9.84
CA ILE A 229 3.04 -26.59 10.89
C ILE A 229 2.40 -25.27 10.41
N LYS A 230 3.17 -24.43 9.71
CA LYS A 230 2.63 -23.19 9.11
C LYS A 230 1.55 -23.48 8.07
N ASN A 231 1.80 -24.46 7.20
CA ASN A 231 0.83 -24.85 6.17
C ASN A 231 -0.42 -25.47 6.79
N HIS A 232 -0.26 -26.21 7.89
CA HIS A 232 -1.37 -26.77 8.65
C HIS A 232 -2.28 -25.70 9.24
N LEU A 233 -1.73 -24.59 9.76
CA LEU A 233 -2.54 -23.47 10.23
C LEU A 233 -3.38 -22.85 9.09
N TRP A 234 -2.75 -22.59 7.94
CA TRP A 234 -3.46 -22.07 6.76
C TRP A 234 -4.57 -23.03 6.32
N TRP A 235 -4.24 -24.31 6.19
CA TRP A 235 -5.20 -25.34 5.83
C TRP A 235 -6.35 -25.43 6.83
N SER A 236 -6.05 -25.37 8.13
CA SER A 236 -7.05 -25.38 9.20
C SER A 236 -8.00 -24.20 9.07
N ALA A 237 -7.48 -22.99 8.90
CA ALA A 237 -8.32 -21.79 8.75
C ALA A 237 -9.22 -21.86 7.52
N GLN A 238 -8.70 -22.34 6.39
CA GLN A 238 -9.48 -22.48 5.16
C GLN A 238 -10.57 -23.57 5.22
N ASN A 239 -10.43 -24.56 6.11
CA ASN A 239 -11.30 -25.74 6.16
C ASN A 239 -12.12 -25.84 7.45
N CYS A 240 -12.01 -24.87 8.36
CA CYS A 240 -12.75 -24.87 9.63
C CYS A 240 -14.22 -24.48 9.49
N GLY A 241 -14.65 -23.99 8.32
CA GLY A 241 -16.03 -23.57 8.09
C GLY A 241 -16.47 -22.38 8.96
N GLY A 242 -15.53 -21.49 9.34
CA GLY A 242 -15.86 -20.27 10.08
C GLY A 242 -16.19 -20.47 11.57
N ASN A 243 -15.76 -21.58 12.19
CA ASN A 243 -16.17 -21.91 13.57
C ASN A 243 -15.03 -22.49 14.44
N TYR A 244 -15.39 -22.91 15.65
CA TYR A 244 -14.46 -23.44 16.68
C TYR A 244 -13.60 -24.62 16.22
N LEU A 245 -14.00 -25.32 15.15
CA LEU A 245 -13.24 -26.40 14.51
C LEU A 245 -11.77 -26.01 14.21
N LEU A 246 -11.50 -24.73 13.93
CA LEU A 246 -10.13 -24.23 13.72
C LEU A 246 -9.19 -24.55 14.89
N VAL A 247 -9.66 -24.40 16.13
CA VAL A 247 -8.86 -24.65 17.33
C VAL A 247 -8.49 -26.13 17.40
N GLU A 248 -9.45 -27.02 17.18
CA GLU A 248 -9.20 -28.46 17.22
C GLU A 248 -8.27 -28.91 16.09
N MET A 249 -8.55 -28.47 14.86
CA MET A 249 -7.67 -28.71 13.71
C MET A 249 -6.26 -28.21 14.00
N TRP A 250 -6.09 -26.99 14.50
CA TRP A 250 -4.77 -26.45 14.85
C TRP A 250 -4.05 -27.32 15.89
N THR A 251 -4.72 -27.65 17.00
CA THR A 251 -4.11 -28.41 18.09
C THR A 251 -3.74 -29.85 17.69
N SER A 252 -4.44 -30.42 16.71
CA SER A 252 -4.16 -31.76 16.21
C SER A 252 -2.77 -31.94 15.62
N ILE A 253 -2.09 -30.84 15.25
CA ILE A 253 -0.73 -30.91 14.71
C ILE A 253 0.25 -31.59 15.67
N VAL A 254 0.02 -31.50 16.99
CA VAL A 254 0.86 -32.12 18.02
C VAL A 254 0.75 -33.65 17.99
N HIS A 255 -0.39 -34.19 17.57
CA HIS A 255 -0.57 -35.62 17.32
C HIS A 255 0.09 -36.02 15.99
N HIS A 256 -0.20 -35.26 14.93
CA HIS A 256 0.29 -35.56 13.58
C HIS A 256 1.82 -35.65 13.53
N VAL A 257 2.56 -34.69 14.10
CA VAL A 257 4.04 -34.70 14.08
C VAL A 257 4.67 -35.87 14.83
N SER A 258 3.89 -36.60 15.64
CA SER A 258 4.30 -37.79 16.38
C SER A 258 3.77 -39.09 15.78
N ASN A 259 3.34 -39.07 14.52
CA ASN A 259 2.73 -40.18 13.80
C ASN A 259 1.44 -40.72 14.46
N VAL A 260 0.71 -39.87 15.19
CA VAL A 260 -0.60 -40.20 15.76
C VAL A 260 -1.66 -39.53 14.88
N HIS A 261 -2.41 -40.35 14.15
CA HIS A 261 -3.36 -39.88 13.13
C HIS A 261 -4.83 -39.97 13.55
N GLU A 262 -5.11 -40.57 14.70
CA GLU A 262 -6.44 -40.67 15.33
C GLU A 262 -6.31 -40.38 16.83
N TRP A 263 -7.28 -39.66 17.39
CA TRP A 263 -7.31 -39.28 18.81
C TRP A 263 -8.76 -39.05 19.26
N ASN A 264 -8.98 -39.05 20.58
CA ASN A 264 -10.29 -38.90 21.22
C ASN A 264 -10.35 -37.70 22.18
N SER A 265 -9.34 -36.83 22.14
CA SER A 265 -9.19 -35.65 23.00
C SER A 265 -9.91 -34.39 22.48
N SER A 266 -10.49 -34.45 21.29
CA SER A 266 -11.24 -33.38 20.60
C SER A 266 -12.73 -33.68 20.59
N ASP A 267 -13.59 -32.70 20.29
CA ASP A 267 -15.04 -32.93 20.17
C ASP A 267 -15.48 -33.18 18.71
N LEU A 268 -14.86 -32.50 17.74
CA LEU A 268 -15.26 -32.51 16.32
C LEU A 268 -14.20 -33.11 15.38
N PHE A 269 -12.91 -32.85 15.61
CA PHE A 269 -11.82 -33.23 14.70
C PHE A 269 -10.94 -34.34 15.26
N HIS A 270 -11.33 -35.60 15.02
CA HIS A 270 -10.74 -36.80 15.67
C HIS A 270 -9.65 -37.53 14.86
N LYS A 271 -9.42 -37.15 13.60
CA LYS A 271 -8.45 -37.83 12.73
C LYS A 271 -7.85 -36.89 11.69
N CYS A 272 -6.64 -37.19 11.24
CA CYS A 272 -5.99 -36.44 10.18
C CYS A 272 -6.78 -36.52 8.86
N ALA A 273 -6.94 -35.38 8.19
CA ALA A 273 -7.67 -35.26 6.93
C ALA A 273 -6.77 -35.50 5.70
N HIS A 274 -5.99 -36.58 5.73
CA HIS A 274 -5.19 -37.03 4.60
C HIS A 274 -5.21 -38.55 4.52
N VAL A 275 -4.99 -39.08 3.31
CA VAL A 275 -4.78 -40.52 3.12
C VAL A 275 -3.45 -40.96 3.76
N PRO A 276 -3.29 -42.24 4.15
CA PRO A 276 -2.03 -42.76 4.63
C PRO A 276 -0.88 -42.45 3.66
N LEU A 277 0.29 -42.11 4.21
CA LEU A 277 1.47 -41.88 3.40
C LEU A 277 1.95 -43.22 2.80
N PRO A 278 2.51 -43.22 1.58
CA PRO A 278 3.24 -44.38 1.08
C PRO A 278 4.33 -44.79 2.08
N GLU A 279 4.49 -46.09 2.30
CA GLU A 279 5.36 -46.66 3.34
C GLU A 279 6.82 -46.16 3.25
N ASN A 280 7.32 -45.96 2.03
CA ASN A 280 8.65 -45.41 1.78
C ASN A 280 8.79 -43.94 2.24
N VAL A 281 7.73 -43.14 2.09
CA VAL A 281 7.69 -41.75 2.56
C VAL A 281 7.57 -41.72 4.07
N GLU A 282 6.66 -42.51 4.65
CA GLU A 282 6.43 -42.57 6.09
C GLU A 282 7.69 -42.95 6.87
N ARG A 283 8.44 -43.97 6.40
CA ARG A 283 9.71 -44.40 7.02
C ARG A 283 10.81 -43.36 6.98
N SER A 284 10.76 -42.43 6.02
CA SER A 284 11.76 -41.36 5.87
C SER A 284 11.39 -40.09 6.64
N LYS A 285 10.17 -40.01 7.18
CA LYS A 285 9.73 -38.87 7.99
C LYS A 285 10.39 -38.89 9.36
N LYS A 286 10.87 -37.73 9.79
CA LYS A 286 11.49 -37.51 11.10
C LYS A 286 10.41 -37.15 12.12
N TRP A 287 9.63 -38.14 12.53
CA TRP A 287 8.59 -37.96 13.55
C TRP A 287 9.19 -37.53 14.89
N LEU A 288 8.50 -36.65 15.61
CA LEU A 288 8.89 -36.25 16.95
C LEU A 288 8.44 -37.30 17.95
N THR A 289 9.34 -37.73 18.85
CA THR A 289 8.96 -38.60 19.96
C THR A 289 8.03 -37.85 20.93
N PRO A 290 6.83 -38.36 21.27
CA PRO A 290 5.96 -37.76 22.26
C PRO A 290 6.68 -37.47 23.58
N GLY A 291 6.49 -36.27 24.14
CA GLY A 291 7.13 -35.87 25.40
C GLY A 291 8.62 -35.55 25.32
N SER A 292 9.26 -35.69 24.15
CA SER A 292 10.62 -35.20 23.92
C SER A 292 10.69 -33.67 24.01
N LYS A 293 11.89 -33.12 24.21
CA LYS A 293 12.12 -31.67 24.19
C LYS A 293 11.53 -30.95 22.96
N PRO A 294 11.72 -31.40 21.70
CA PRO A 294 11.13 -30.73 20.55
C PRO A 294 9.59 -30.84 20.52
N HIS A 295 9.02 -31.95 21.00
CA HIS A 295 7.57 -32.15 21.09
C HIS A 295 6.93 -31.22 22.15
N GLN A 296 7.55 -31.09 23.32
CA GLN A 296 7.13 -30.14 24.36
C GLN A 296 7.28 -28.69 23.88
N ALA A 297 8.39 -28.37 23.22
CA ALA A 297 8.64 -27.05 22.65
C ALA A 297 7.56 -26.65 21.62
N LEU A 298 7.12 -27.59 20.78
CA LEU A 298 5.98 -27.39 19.88
C LEU A 298 4.68 -27.20 20.66
N SER A 299 4.39 -28.08 21.62
CA SER A 299 3.15 -28.06 22.42
C SER A 299 2.96 -26.72 23.13
N GLU A 300 4.02 -26.17 23.72
CA GLU A 300 4.01 -24.83 24.33
C GLU A 300 3.59 -23.70 23.37
N ILE A 301 3.88 -23.82 22.07
CA ILE A 301 3.46 -22.83 21.06
C ILE A 301 2.02 -23.11 20.62
N VAL A 302 1.69 -24.37 20.37
CA VAL A 302 0.38 -24.78 19.86
C VAL A 302 -0.73 -24.48 20.87
N PHE A 303 -0.49 -24.76 22.16
CA PHE A 303 -1.44 -24.56 23.25
C PHE A 303 -1.29 -23.21 23.97
N ASP A 304 -0.58 -22.25 23.38
CA ASP A 304 -0.49 -20.90 23.94
C ASP A 304 -1.89 -20.27 24.05
N LYS A 305 -2.30 -19.94 25.28
CA LYS A 305 -3.68 -19.46 25.57
C LYS A 305 -4.04 -18.21 24.76
N ARG A 306 -3.07 -17.32 24.51
CA ARG A 306 -3.29 -16.12 23.70
C ARG A 306 -3.50 -16.48 22.24
N LEU A 307 -2.64 -17.35 21.68
CA LEU A 307 -2.83 -17.86 20.32
C LEU A 307 -4.20 -18.53 20.15
N LEU A 308 -4.62 -19.40 21.07
CA LEU A 308 -5.92 -20.08 20.96
C LEU A 308 -7.11 -19.10 21.02
N LYS A 309 -6.97 -17.98 21.75
CA LYS A 309 -7.95 -16.89 21.70
C LYS A 309 -7.91 -16.19 20.34
N ASP A 310 -6.74 -15.83 19.86
CA ASP A 310 -6.55 -15.15 18.57
C ASP A 310 -7.14 -15.98 17.41
N LEU A 311 -6.99 -17.32 17.43
CA LEU A 311 -7.51 -18.21 16.38
C LEU A 311 -9.03 -18.09 16.15
N LYS A 312 -9.78 -17.63 17.15
CA LYS A 312 -11.22 -17.37 17.00
C LYS A 312 -11.53 -16.24 16.01
N HIS A 313 -10.53 -15.39 15.72
CA HIS A 313 -10.60 -14.30 14.75
C HIS A 313 -9.85 -14.64 13.46
N VAL A 314 -9.62 -15.91 13.14
CA VAL A 314 -8.86 -16.31 11.93
C VAL A 314 -9.64 -17.36 11.14
N THR A 315 -10.95 -17.42 11.37
CA THR A 315 -11.80 -18.51 10.90
C THR A 315 -12.18 -18.35 9.43
N LYS A 316 -11.98 -17.17 8.86
CA LYS A 316 -12.24 -16.86 7.45
C LYS A 316 -10.98 -16.81 6.59
N ALA A 317 -9.82 -17.08 7.18
CA ALA A 317 -8.51 -17.05 6.52
C ALA A 317 -8.20 -15.72 5.80
N CYS A 318 -8.69 -14.61 6.35
CA CYS A 318 -8.47 -13.29 5.80
C CYS A 318 -7.01 -12.83 5.93
N HIS A 319 -6.51 -12.06 4.95
CA HIS A 319 -5.15 -11.51 4.98
C HIS A 319 -5.05 -10.15 4.28
N THR A 320 -4.09 -9.32 4.70
CA THR A 320 -3.84 -7.96 4.20
C THR A 320 -2.73 -7.91 3.14
N GLY A 321 -2.24 -9.04 2.64
CA GLY A 321 -1.11 -9.08 1.69
C GLY A 321 -1.28 -8.24 0.41
N ASN A 322 -2.53 -8.00 -0.04
CA ASN A 322 -2.79 -7.11 -1.18
C ASN A 322 -2.61 -5.62 -0.83
N LEU A 323 -2.81 -5.23 0.44
CA LEU A 323 -2.46 -3.89 0.91
C LEU A 323 -0.95 -3.66 0.89
N GLU A 324 -0.10 -4.67 1.12
CA GLU A 324 1.35 -4.52 0.91
C GLU A 324 1.70 -4.18 -0.55
N VAL A 325 0.94 -4.74 -1.51
CA VAL A 325 1.09 -4.42 -2.95
C VAL A 325 0.65 -2.97 -3.21
N PHE A 326 -0.47 -2.54 -2.65
CA PHE A 326 -0.92 -1.14 -2.72
C PHE A 326 0.11 -0.18 -2.09
N HIS A 327 0.66 -0.51 -0.92
CA HIS A 327 1.70 0.28 -0.27
C HIS A 327 2.97 0.42 -1.12
N ASN A 328 3.25 -0.52 -2.02
CA ASN A 328 4.29 -0.39 -3.02
C ASN A 328 3.93 0.65 -4.11
N VAL A 329 2.68 0.66 -4.58
CA VAL A 329 2.17 1.71 -5.49
C VAL A 329 2.23 3.07 -4.81
N LEU A 330 1.82 3.14 -3.54
CA LEU A 330 1.85 4.36 -2.75
C LEU A 330 3.27 4.95 -2.64
N LEU A 331 4.32 4.14 -2.61
CA LEU A 331 5.72 4.62 -2.62
C LEU A 331 6.12 5.38 -3.89
N LYS A 332 5.46 5.14 -5.04
CA LYS A 332 5.65 5.92 -6.27
C LYS A 332 5.24 7.37 -6.07
N TYR A 333 4.13 7.60 -5.37
CA TYR A 333 3.53 8.93 -5.19
C TYR A 333 3.96 9.60 -3.88
N CYS A 334 4.08 8.83 -2.80
CA CYS A 334 4.42 9.28 -1.44
C CYS A 334 5.65 8.53 -0.89
N PRO A 335 6.86 8.76 -1.46
CA PRO A 335 8.08 8.12 -0.99
C PRO A 335 8.45 8.61 0.42
N LYS A 336 8.87 7.71 1.30
CA LYS A 336 9.19 8.01 2.72
C LYS A 336 10.34 9.00 2.95
N ARG A 337 11.12 9.28 1.91
CA ARG A 337 12.29 10.18 1.97
C ARG A 337 11.95 11.64 1.68
N LEU A 338 10.73 11.93 1.21
CA LEU A 338 10.32 13.27 0.81
C LEU A 338 9.20 13.76 1.72
N HIS A 339 9.25 15.05 2.02
CA HIS A 339 8.20 15.74 2.73
C HIS A 339 7.23 16.40 1.75
N PHE A 340 5.94 16.35 2.08
CA PHE A 340 4.88 17.05 1.36
C PHE A 340 4.00 17.85 2.34
N SER A 341 3.47 18.98 1.88
CA SER A 341 2.39 19.66 2.61
C SER A 341 1.13 18.78 2.63
N TYR A 342 0.23 19.03 3.58
CA TYR A 342 -0.99 18.22 3.73
C TYR A 342 -1.82 18.14 2.43
N PRO A 343 -2.12 19.26 1.72
CA PRO A 343 -2.89 19.20 0.46
C PRO A 343 -2.20 18.36 -0.63
N VAL A 344 -0.86 18.45 -0.71
CA VAL A 344 -0.08 17.71 -1.71
C VAL A 344 0.01 16.23 -1.35
N MET A 345 0.14 15.90 -0.06
CA MET A 345 0.11 14.52 0.42
C MET A 345 -1.26 13.87 0.13
N GLN A 346 -2.35 14.59 0.39
CA GLN A 346 -3.71 14.13 0.09
C GLN A 346 -3.88 13.80 -1.39
N ALA A 347 -3.55 14.74 -2.29
CA ALA A 347 -3.67 14.50 -3.74
C ALA A 347 -2.77 13.35 -4.23
N ARG A 348 -1.58 13.17 -3.64
CA ARG A 348 -0.70 12.06 -3.98
C ARG A 348 -1.22 10.71 -3.50
N LEU A 349 -1.93 10.66 -2.37
CA LEU A 349 -2.64 9.47 -1.92
C LEU A 349 -3.82 9.15 -2.84
N GLN A 350 -4.59 10.16 -3.26
CA GLN A 350 -5.64 10.01 -4.26
C GLN A 350 -5.10 9.42 -5.57
N LEU A 351 -3.98 9.94 -6.07
CA LEU A 351 -3.32 9.38 -7.25
C LEU A 351 -2.82 7.94 -7.06
N ALA A 352 -2.37 7.58 -5.85
CA ALA A 352 -1.99 6.20 -5.56
C ALA A 352 -3.20 5.26 -5.60
N VAL A 353 -4.35 5.69 -5.06
CA VAL A 353 -5.61 4.94 -5.14
C VAL A 353 -6.08 4.79 -6.58
N LEU A 354 -6.11 5.88 -7.35
CA LEU A 354 -6.47 5.85 -8.77
C LEU A 354 -5.55 4.92 -9.58
N ASP A 355 -4.22 5.02 -9.41
CA ASP A 355 -3.28 4.12 -10.08
C ASP A 355 -3.53 2.66 -9.72
N HIS A 356 -3.81 2.36 -8.45
CA HIS A 356 -4.10 1.00 -8.00
C HIS A 356 -5.43 0.49 -8.58
N ASN A 357 -6.54 1.21 -8.40
CA ASN A 357 -7.87 0.78 -8.80
C ASN A 357 -7.97 0.61 -10.33
N HIS A 358 -7.43 1.52 -11.14
CA HIS A 358 -7.41 1.36 -12.61
C HIS A 358 -6.53 0.19 -13.09
N ASN A 359 -5.67 -0.38 -12.23
CA ASN A 359 -4.70 -1.40 -12.62
C ASN A 359 -4.80 -2.71 -11.83
N VAL A 360 -5.86 -2.87 -11.06
CA VAL A 360 -6.23 -4.11 -10.40
C VAL A 360 -6.87 -5.06 -11.43
N GLY A 361 -6.88 -6.37 -11.16
CA GLY A 361 -7.53 -7.35 -12.06
C GLY A 361 -6.88 -7.56 -13.43
N ARG A 362 -5.69 -6.99 -13.69
CA ARG A 362 -4.95 -7.20 -14.96
C ARG A 362 -4.72 -8.69 -15.23
N GLU A 363 -4.79 -9.08 -16.51
CA GLU A 363 -4.50 -10.45 -16.91
C GLU A 363 -2.99 -10.74 -16.93
N GLN A 364 -2.65 -12.03 -17.03
CA GLN A 364 -1.27 -12.46 -17.24
C GLN A 364 -0.88 -12.21 -18.69
N ALA A 365 0.20 -11.46 -18.90
CA ALA A 365 0.69 -11.13 -20.24
C ALA A 365 1.05 -12.40 -21.03
N VAL A 366 0.80 -12.37 -22.34
CA VAL A 366 1.20 -13.42 -23.26
C VAL A 366 2.50 -13.08 -24.01
N VAL A 367 3.22 -14.09 -24.46
CA VAL A 367 4.41 -13.91 -25.30
C VAL A 367 3.97 -13.38 -26.65
N GLN A 368 4.39 -12.17 -27.00
CA GLN A 368 4.06 -11.52 -28.28
C GLN A 368 5.02 -11.86 -29.42
N ARG A 369 6.24 -12.29 -29.11
CA ARG A 369 7.21 -12.74 -30.11
C ARG A 369 8.00 -13.90 -29.55
N SER A 370 7.95 -15.04 -30.22
CA SER A 370 8.82 -16.17 -29.88
C SER A 370 10.27 -15.84 -30.21
N SER A 371 11.18 -16.23 -29.33
CA SER A 371 12.63 -16.21 -29.50
C SER A 371 13.18 -17.56 -29.04
N VAL A 372 14.42 -17.90 -29.41
CA VAL A 372 15.07 -19.16 -29.02
C VAL A 372 15.07 -19.40 -27.50
N ARG A 373 14.93 -18.33 -26.69
CA ARG A 373 14.92 -18.39 -25.22
C ARG A 373 13.56 -18.11 -24.58
N SER A 374 12.49 -17.92 -25.37
CA SER A 374 11.15 -17.64 -24.83
C SER A 374 10.19 -18.77 -25.20
N ALA A 375 9.16 -18.94 -24.38
CA ALA A 375 8.05 -19.84 -24.67
C ALA A 375 7.37 -19.45 -26.02
N PRO A 376 6.60 -20.36 -26.62
CA PRO A 376 5.87 -20.09 -27.87
C PRO A 376 4.99 -18.85 -27.77
N GLU A 377 4.75 -18.20 -28.91
CA GLU A 377 3.82 -17.07 -28.99
C GLU A 377 2.42 -17.47 -28.49
N GLY A 378 1.72 -16.54 -27.84
CA GLY A 378 0.42 -16.78 -27.22
C GLY A 378 0.46 -17.48 -25.86
N THR A 379 1.62 -17.98 -25.42
CA THR A 379 1.73 -18.60 -24.08
C THR A 379 1.85 -17.57 -22.97
N LYS A 380 1.39 -17.92 -21.76
CA LYS A 380 1.48 -17.09 -20.55
C LYS A 380 2.94 -16.79 -20.17
N ARG A 381 3.24 -15.52 -19.91
CA ARG A 381 4.59 -15.06 -19.54
C ARG A 381 4.87 -15.27 -18.07
N TRP A 382 6.06 -15.80 -17.79
CA TRP A 382 6.58 -16.02 -16.45
C TRP A 382 7.93 -15.34 -16.30
N ARG A 383 8.27 -14.95 -15.07
CA ARG A 383 9.61 -14.53 -14.69
C ARG A 383 10.12 -15.39 -13.55
N TYR A 384 11.41 -15.71 -13.61
CA TYR A 384 12.11 -16.40 -12.53
C TYR A 384 12.42 -15.41 -11.41
N ALA A 385 12.15 -15.79 -10.17
CA ALA A 385 12.47 -15.02 -8.98
C ALA A 385 13.12 -15.93 -7.94
N TYR A 386 14.34 -15.61 -7.51
CA TYR A 386 15.02 -16.37 -6.46
C TYR A 386 14.55 -15.90 -5.08
N SER A 387 13.99 -16.81 -4.29
CA SER A 387 13.62 -16.56 -2.90
C SER A 387 14.86 -16.70 -2.01
N LYS A 388 15.42 -15.59 -1.53
CA LYS A 388 16.55 -15.64 -0.57
C LYS A 388 16.19 -16.36 0.73
N ALA A 389 14.92 -16.27 1.14
CA ALA A 389 14.43 -16.89 2.37
C ALA A 389 14.32 -18.41 2.25
N ALA A 390 13.78 -18.90 1.12
CA ALA A 390 13.62 -20.34 0.87
C ALA A 390 14.82 -20.96 0.13
N LYS A 391 15.76 -20.14 -0.33
CA LYS A 391 16.93 -20.53 -1.14
C LYS A 391 16.58 -21.29 -2.43
N GLU A 392 15.43 -21.00 -3.01
CA GLU A 392 14.89 -21.69 -4.18
C GLU A 392 14.46 -20.71 -5.28
N TRP A 393 14.38 -21.21 -6.51
CA TRP A 393 13.81 -20.48 -7.64
C TRP A 393 12.31 -20.65 -7.68
N LEU A 394 11.60 -19.53 -7.82
CA LEU A 394 10.15 -19.47 -7.95
C LEU A 394 9.78 -18.91 -9.33
N SER A 395 8.71 -19.43 -9.90
CA SER A 395 8.07 -18.82 -11.06
C SER A 395 7.03 -17.80 -10.61
N LYS A 396 7.05 -16.60 -11.20
CA LYS A 396 6.03 -15.56 -10.95
C LYS A 396 5.38 -15.14 -12.26
N PRO A 397 4.05 -14.97 -12.31
CA PRO A 397 3.37 -14.49 -13.51
C PRO A 397 3.83 -13.06 -13.83
N VAL A 398 3.95 -12.76 -15.12
CA VAL A 398 4.16 -11.39 -15.61
C VAL A 398 2.81 -10.87 -16.05
N MET A 399 2.30 -9.86 -15.34
CA MET A 399 1.02 -9.23 -15.68
C MET A 399 1.15 -8.31 -16.89
N GLU A 400 0.02 -8.02 -17.54
CA GLU A 400 -0.07 -7.03 -18.60
C GLU A 400 0.44 -5.64 -18.18
N ARG A 401 0.72 -4.78 -19.15
CA ARG A 401 1.16 -3.40 -18.85
C ARG A 401 0.03 -2.65 -18.15
N LYS A 402 0.40 -1.75 -17.25
CA LYS A 402 -0.55 -0.83 -16.63
C LYS A 402 -1.14 0.10 -17.68
N ASP A 403 -2.43 0.41 -17.53
CA ASP A 403 -3.08 1.47 -18.26
C ASP A 403 -2.98 2.79 -17.49
N TYR A 404 -2.70 3.85 -18.24
CA TYR A 404 -2.59 5.22 -17.75
C TYR A 404 -3.43 6.17 -18.62
N GLY A 405 -4.43 5.66 -19.36
CA GLY A 405 -5.37 6.45 -20.13
C GLY A 405 -6.03 7.56 -19.31
N TYR A 406 -6.47 7.22 -18.09
CA TYR A 406 -7.07 8.15 -17.13
C TYR A 406 -6.19 9.37 -16.79
N LEU A 407 -4.86 9.24 -16.85
CA LEU A 407 -3.96 10.38 -16.62
C LEU A 407 -4.08 11.43 -17.74
N LYS A 408 -4.42 11.02 -18.97
CA LYS A 408 -4.64 11.95 -20.08
C LYS A 408 -5.93 12.74 -19.88
N GLU A 409 -6.97 12.11 -19.35
CA GLU A 409 -8.24 12.78 -19.00
C GLU A 409 -7.99 13.84 -17.92
N LEU A 410 -7.26 13.47 -16.86
CA LEU A 410 -6.81 14.42 -15.84
C LEU A 410 -6.02 15.60 -16.42
N MET A 411 -5.14 15.35 -17.40
CA MET A 411 -4.42 16.44 -18.08
C MET A 411 -5.36 17.35 -18.87
N VAL A 412 -6.39 16.81 -19.52
CA VAL A 412 -7.42 17.59 -20.21
C VAL A 412 -8.20 18.45 -19.22
N ASP A 413 -8.58 17.90 -18.06
CA ASP A 413 -9.30 18.64 -17.03
C ASP A 413 -8.47 19.82 -16.51
N VAL A 414 -7.16 19.65 -16.31
CA VAL A 414 -6.26 20.75 -15.94
C VAL A 414 -6.31 21.91 -16.94
N LEU A 415 -6.37 21.61 -18.25
CA LEU A 415 -6.50 22.63 -19.28
C LEU A 415 -7.88 23.31 -19.23
N ARG A 416 -8.96 22.54 -19.07
CA ARG A 416 -10.33 23.07 -18.95
C ARG A 416 -10.53 23.95 -17.72
N ILE A 417 -9.93 23.58 -16.58
CA ILE A 417 -9.92 24.41 -15.37
C ILE A 417 -9.22 25.74 -15.67
N LYS A 418 -8.08 25.69 -16.39
CA LYS A 418 -7.34 26.90 -16.75
C LYS A 418 -8.11 27.80 -17.73
N GLU A 419 -8.89 27.21 -18.64
CA GLU A 419 -9.79 27.92 -19.56
C GLU A 419 -11.02 28.50 -18.86
N GLY A 420 -11.37 27.98 -17.67
CA GLY A 420 -12.63 28.30 -16.99
C GLY A 420 -13.84 27.57 -17.57
N THR A 421 -13.63 26.56 -18.43
CA THR A 421 -14.68 25.73 -19.02
C THR A 421 -15.09 24.57 -18.12
N PHE A 422 -14.33 24.32 -17.04
CA PHE A 422 -14.62 23.30 -16.05
C PHE A 422 -14.33 23.82 -14.64
N GLN A 423 -15.28 23.62 -13.72
CA GLN A 423 -15.12 23.92 -12.30
C GLN A 423 -15.06 22.61 -11.52
N PRO A 424 -13.92 22.27 -10.90
CA PRO A 424 -13.76 21.01 -10.20
C PRO A 424 -14.46 21.06 -8.84
N GLN A 425 -15.10 19.95 -8.47
CA GLN A 425 -15.53 19.74 -7.09
C GLN A 425 -14.29 19.49 -6.22
N VAL A 426 -14.21 20.17 -5.08
CA VAL A 426 -13.09 20.03 -4.15
C VAL A 426 -13.61 19.75 -2.75
N SER A 427 -13.20 18.61 -2.18
CA SER A 427 -13.45 18.32 -0.76
C SER A 427 -12.69 19.30 0.13
N ALA A 428 -13.34 19.79 1.18
CA ALA A 428 -12.68 20.58 2.20
C ALA A 428 -11.56 19.74 2.86
N LEU A 429 -10.38 20.34 2.98
CA LEU A 429 -9.30 19.77 3.77
C LEU A 429 -9.52 20.13 5.25
N PRO A 430 -9.14 19.25 6.19
CA PRO A 430 -9.20 19.59 7.60
C PRO A 430 -8.30 20.79 7.90
N ASP A 431 -8.68 21.56 8.92
CA ASP A 431 -7.84 22.62 9.46
C ASP A 431 -6.70 21.98 10.27
N ILE A 432 -5.49 22.06 9.75
CA ILE A 432 -4.33 21.36 10.25
C ILE A 432 -3.22 22.39 10.52
N PRO A 433 -2.57 22.35 11.70
CA PRO A 433 -1.52 23.31 12.01
C PRO A 433 -0.36 23.20 11.01
N PRO A 434 0.25 24.32 10.59
CA PRO A 434 1.39 24.31 9.68
C PRO A 434 2.61 23.56 10.26
N ASN A 435 2.77 23.62 11.58
CA ASN A 435 3.83 22.98 12.33
C ASN A 435 3.23 22.08 13.42
N ILE A 436 3.84 20.91 13.62
CA ILE A 436 3.45 19.95 14.67
C ILE A 436 4.09 20.28 16.03
N ALA A 437 5.07 21.19 16.06
CA ALA A 437 5.69 21.61 17.30
C ALA A 437 4.67 22.34 18.19
N PRO A 438 4.43 21.87 19.43
CA PRO A 438 3.49 22.51 20.35
C PRO A 438 4.05 23.80 20.96
N ILE A 439 5.34 24.07 20.77
CA ILE A 439 6.04 25.23 21.31
C ILE A 439 6.49 26.16 20.18
N PRO A 440 6.57 27.48 20.43
CA PRO A 440 7.13 28.44 19.48
C PRO A 440 8.55 28.06 19.07
N ARG A 441 8.88 28.34 17.80
CA ARG A 441 10.25 28.13 17.29
C ARG A 441 11.19 29.11 18.00
N PRO A 442 12.20 28.63 18.76
CA PRO A 442 13.19 29.53 19.38
C PRO A 442 14.06 30.20 18.31
N PRO A 443 14.74 31.32 18.65
CA PRO A 443 15.70 31.95 17.75
C PRO A 443 16.77 30.97 17.26
N VAL A 444 17.17 31.08 15.99
CA VAL A 444 18.17 30.19 15.39
C VAL A 444 19.51 30.24 16.14
N THR A 445 19.88 31.40 16.66
CA THR A 445 21.09 31.59 17.47
C THR A 445 21.09 30.74 18.73
N GLU A 446 19.95 30.65 19.42
CA GLU A 446 19.80 29.81 20.62
C GLU A 446 19.98 28.32 20.30
N LEU A 447 19.45 27.88 19.15
CA LEU A 447 19.61 26.52 18.67
C LEU A 447 21.06 26.20 18.29
N GLN A 448 21.75 27.15 17.64
CA GLN A 448 23.16 27.02 17.26
C GLN A 448 24.07 26.93 18.49
N ASP A 449 23.80 27.72 19.52
CA ASP A 449 24.57 27.68 20.78
C ASP A 449 24.34 26.38 21.54
N LYS A 450 23.11 25.85 21.56
CA LYS A 450 22.80 24.52 22.12
C LYS A 450 23.40 23.35 21.32
N ALA A 451 23.60 23.52 20.02
CA ALA A 451 24.16 22.49 19.14
C ALA A 451 25.69 22.32 19.29
N LYS A 452 26.36 23.23 20.01
CA LYS A 452 27.79 23.10 20.34
C LYS A 452 27.96 21.93 21.32
N SER A 453 28.25 20.75 20.78
CA SER A 453 28.57 19.54 21.55
C SER A 453 29.75 19.78 22.48
N ARG A 454 29.72 19.17 23.68
CA ARG A 454 30.86 19.15 24.62
C ARG A 454 32.02 18.29 24.13
N PHE A 455 31.80 17.49 23.09
CA PHE A 455 32.87 16.77 22.40
C PHE A 455 33.40 17.66 21.29
N VAL A 456 34.57 18.26 21.55
CA VAL A 456 35.36 19.01 20.57
C VAL A 456 35.68 18.07 19.39
N LYS A 457 35.53 18.57 18.16
CA LYS A 457 35.88 17.83 16.93
C LYS A 457 37.34 17.44 16.87
#